data_AF-A0A2A4RQ04-F1
#
_entry.id   AF-A0A2A4RQ04-F1
#
_cell.length_a   1.000
_cell.length_b   1.000
_cell.length_c   1.000
_cell.angle_alpha   90.00
_cell.angle_beta   90.00
_cell.angle_gamma   90.00
#
_symmetry.space_group_name_H-M   'P 1'
#
loop_
_entity.id
_entity.type
_entity.pdbx_description
1 polymer ?
#
loop_
_entity_poly.entity_id
_entity_poly.type
_entity_poly.pdbx_seq_one_letter_code
_entity_poly.pdbx_strand_id
1 'polypeptide(L)'
;MTDASNGYDLADSEGAGGQSVRAAVMEQAMEIAGEMPVPVLRSLVCPYCGTVTEDSGRCSGCSGRFDPLSRQATQNQMGPWSIRDDRQPHRPGCTYQMITRLVGQGVIGAESILRGPSTRQFWTLARDTPGVAHLLGSCHSCQAEVKPDAFACPSCHASFTVERDRQHLGLGPSRPLPGQGLPEVLALHAEPASNMNQNAGVVSTPIGAGADGLGSTIGAKSGEQPTELLADRQQVEEAARLAKRWKKAWESERKRAWVVIVASLCVATVALVYAVMIGAGASETDSVVDSGQIPAEVDE
;
A
#
# COMPACT_ATOMS: atom_id res chain seq x y z
N MET A 1 2.29 -13.36 74.99
CA MET A 1 3.43 -13.61 74.09
C MET A 1 3.45 -12.46 73.08
N THR A 2 3.80 -11.24 73.50
CA THR A 2 5.16 -10.64 73.49
C THR A 2 5.74 -10.68 72.07
N ASP A 3 5.47 -9.64 71.27
CA ASP A 3 6.25 -8.40 71.13
C ASP A 3 7.48 -8.59 70.22
N ALA A 4 7.44 -7.93 69.05
CA ALA A 4 8.64 -7.58 68.28
C ALA A 4 8.29 -6.53 67.20
N SER A 5 7.88 -5.35 67.66
CA SER A 5 7.92 -4.11 66.89
C SER A 5 9.37 -3.64 66.79
N ASN A 6 10.05 -4.00 65.70
CA ASN A 6 11.35 -3.45 65.36
C ASN A 6 11.16 -2.12 64.62
N GLY A 7 11.12 -1.04 65.39
CA GLY A 7 11.27 0.32 64.89
C GLY A 7 12.74 0.59 64.55
N TYR A 8 13.02 0.83 63.28
CA TYR A 8 14.31 1.37 62.83
C TYR A 8 14.12 2.88 62.63
N ASP A 9 14.18 3.65 63.71
CA ASP A 9 14.40 5.10 63.66
C ASP A 9 15.89 5.34 63.35
N LEU A 10 16.25 5.30 62.07
CA LEU A 10 17.50 5.85 61.58
C LEU A 10 17.30 7.35 61.40
N ALA A 11 17.75 8.11 62.39
CA ALA A 11 17.78 9.56 62.36
C ALA A 11 18.61 10.07 61.17
N ASP A 12 17.93 10.61 60.17
CA ASP A 12 18.47 11.41 59.06
C ASP A 12 18.99 12.76 59.58
N SER A 13 20.19 12.80 60.18
CA SER A 13 20.79 14.06 60.68
C SER A 13 22.15 14.43 60.07
N GLU A 14 22.56 13.81 58.97
CA GLU A 14 23.83 14.14 58.25
C GLU A 14 23.63 14.79 56.86
N GLY A 15 22.40 15.23 56.53
CA GLY A 15 22.03 15.59 55.14
C GLY A 15 22.26 17.04 54.69
N ALA A 16 22.62 17.98 55.57
CA ALA A 16 22.63 19.40 55.20
C ALA A 16 23.93 19.85 54.49
N GLY A 17 25.07 19.24 54.80
CA GLY A 17 26.37 19.61 54.21
C GLY A 17 26.65 18.98 52.83
N GLY A 18 26.21 17.73 52.62
CA GLY A 18 26.49 16.99 51.39
C GLY A 18 25.74 17.51 50.15
N GLN A 19 24.56 18.11 50.35
CA GLN A 19 23.78 18.70 49.25
C GLN A 19 24.47 19.94 48.66
N SER A 20 25.16 20.74 49.50
CA SER A 20 25.90 21.92 49.06
C SER A 20 27.11 21.56 48.20
N VAL A 21 27.87 20.53 48.58
CA VAL A 21 29.05 20.10 47.81
C VAL A 21 28.64 19.50 46.46
N ARG A 22 27.56 18.71 46.42
CA ARG A 22 27.05 18.14 45.17
C ARG A 22 26.52 19.21 44.21
N ALA A 23 25.88 20.26 44.74
CA ALA A 23 25.43 21.39 43.95
C ALA A 23 26.61 22.18 43.37
N ALA A 24 27.63 22.49 44.17
CA ALA A 24 28.82 23.21 43.72
C ALA A 24 29.63 22.41 42.67
N VAL A 25 29.73 21.08 42.82
CA VAL A 25 30.39 20.22 41.82
C VAL A 25 29.60 20.16 40.52
N MET A 26 28.27 20.13 40.57
CA MET A 26 27.42 20.18 39.37
C MET A 26 27.54 21.52 38.65
N GLU A 27 27.56 22.63 39.39
CA GLU A 27 27.72 23.98 38.84
C GLU A 27 29.10 24.16 38.18
N GLN A 28 30.17 23.76 38.87
CA GLN A 28 31.52 23.79 38.31
C GLN A 28 31.68 22.85 37.12
N ALA A 29 31.00 21.69 37.12
CA ALA A 29 30.99 20.78 35.98
C ALA A 29 30.25 21.38 34.77
N MET A 30 29.17 22.15 34.98
CA MET A 30 28.49 22.87 33.91
C MET A 30 29.34 24.02 33.34
N GLU A 31 30.07 24.73 34.21
CA GLU A 31 30.97 25.81 33.79
C GLU A 31 32.16 25.28 32.97
N ILE A 32 32.77 24.17 33.41
CA ILE A 32 33.89 23.52 32.70
C ILE A 32 33.42 22.86 31.39
N ALA A 33 32.22 22.28 31.36
CA ALA A 33 31.69 21.61 30.18
C ALA A 33 31.39 22.57 29.01
N GLY A 34 31.27 23.88 29.28
CA GLY A 34 30.80 24.86 28.31
C GLY A 34 29.35 24.59 27.87
N GLU A 35 28.88 25.33 26.88
CA GLU A 35 27.58 25.03 26.26
C GLU A 35 27.68 23.67 25.57
N MET A 36 26.97 22.67 26.09
CA MET A 36 26.94 21.33 25.50
C MET A 36 26.62 21.47 24.01
N PRO A 37 27.50 21.03 23.09
CA PRO A 37 27.23 21.15 21.68
C PRO A 37 25.95 20.38 21.40
N VAL A 38 24.90 21.09 20.96
CA VAL A 38 23.65 20.45 20.54
C VAL A 38 24.03 19.49 19.41
N PRO A 39 23.82 18.17 19.58
CA PRO A 39 24.24 17.22 18.57
C PRO A 39 23.48 17.54 17.28
N VAL A 40 24.21 18.04 16.28
CA VAL A 40 23.64 18.24 14.94
C VAL A 40 23.30 16.85 14.41
N LEU A 41 22.02 16.55 14.27
CA LEU A 41 21.54 15.29 13.72
C LEU A 41 22.05 15.15 12.28
N ARG A 42 23.08 14.31 12.11
CA ARG A 42 23.75 14.08 10.84
C ARG A 42 22.90 13.13 10.00
N SER A 43 21.87 13.66 9.36
CA SER A 43 20.96 12.96 8.44
C SER A 43 20.11 11.84 9.07
N LEU A 44 18.86 11.72 8.63
CA LEU A 44 17.92 10.70 9.08
C LEU A 44 17.63 9.74 7.93
N VAL A 45 17.67 8.43 8.19
CA VAL A 45 17.24 7.43 7.21
C VAL A 45 15.72 7.33 7.25
N CYS A 46 15.06 7.51 6.10
CA CYS A 46 13.62 7.36 5.99
C CYS A 46 13.21 5.90 6.27
N PRO A 47 12.32 5.64 7.25
CA PRO A 47 11.88 4.28 7.59
C PRO A 47 11.00 3.62 6.52
N TYR A 48 10.58 4.37 5.49
CA TYR A 48 9.65 3.91 4.44
C TYR A 48 10.33 3.53 3.12
N CYS A 49 11.44 4.18 2.78
CA CYS A 49 12.11 3.96 1.49
C CYS A 49 13.63 3.89 1.61
N GLY A 50 14.19 3.97 2.82
CA GLY A 50 15.62 3.90 3.06
C GLY A 50 16.42 5.11 2.58
N THR A 51 15.80 6.12 1.95
CA THR A 51 16.50 7.33 1.51
C THR A 51 16.98 8.15 2.70
N VAL A 52 18.25 8.55 2.69
CA VAL A 52 18.82 9.49 3.65
C VAL A 52 18.26 10.88 3.37
N THR A 53 17.71 11.53 4.38
CA THR A 53 17.07 12.84 4.26
C THR A 53 17.49 13.78 5.39
N GLU A 54 17.33 15.07 5.18
CA GLU A 54 17.44 16.08 6.23
C GLU A 54 16.27 15.97 7.21
N ASP A 55 16.46 16.46 8.44
CA ASP A 55 15.43 16.47 9.49
C ASP A 55 14.35 17.54 9.24
N SER A 56 13.61 17.37 8.15
CA SER A 56 12.49 18.23 7.76
C SER A 56 11.13 17.70 8.23
N GLY A 57 11.13 16.60 9.00
CA GLY A 57 9.93 15.83 9.33
C GLY A 57 9.31 15.05 8.16
N ARG A 58 9.90 15.15 6.94
CA ARG A 58 9.46 14.42 5.74
C ARG A 58 10.64 13.88 4.96
N CYS A 59 10.40 12.79 4.24
CA CYS A 59 11.39 12.23 3.32
C CYS A 59 11.41 12.98 1.98
N SER A 60 12.59 13.39 1.52
CA SER A 60 12.78 13.98 0.17
C SER A 60 12.45 13.02 -0.97
N GLY A 61 12.64 11.70 -0.78
CA GLY A 61 12.39 10.68 -1.80
C GLY A 61 10.91 10.28 -1.93
N CYS A 62 10.28 9.85 -0.83
CA CYS A 62 8.90 9.34 -0.86
C CYS A 62 7.85 10.29 -0.28
N SER A 63 8.25 11.47 0.22
CA SER A 63 7.36 12.43 0.91
C SER A 63 6.67 11.92 2.18
N GLY A 64 7.04 10.73 2.67
CA GLY A 64 6.51 10.15 3.91
C GLY A 64 6.83 11.01 5.14
N ARG A 65 5.87 11.16 6.05
CA ARG A 65 6.00 11.95 7.28
C ARG A 65 6.61 11.12 8.40
N PHE A 66 7.53 11.68 9.19
CA PHE A 66 8.23 10.96 10.25
C PHE A 66 7.53 10.96 11.61
N ASP A 67 6.33 11.54 11.69
CA ASP A 67 5.57 11.56 12.93
C ASP A 67 5.16 10.15 13.40
N PRO A 68 5.02 9.91 14.71
CA PRO A 68 4.71 8.59 15.25
C PRO A 68 3.42 7.97 14.70
N LEU A 69 2.41 8.79 14.38
CA LEU A 69 1.13 8.31 13.86
C LEU A 69 1.29 7.78 12.43
N SER A 70 2.01 8.51 11.57
CA SER A 70 2.33 8.07 10.21
C SER A 70 3.16 6.80 10.20
N ARG A 71 4.10 6.64 11.16
CA ARG A 71 4.87 5.41 11.34
C ARG A 71 3.97 4.24 11.76
N GLN A 72 3.11 4.42 12.76
CA GLN A 72 2.17 3.39 13.20
C GLN A 72 1.18 3.01 12.09
N ALA A 73 0.65 4.00 11.36
CA ALA A 73 -0.26 3.78 10.24
C ALA A 73 0.40 2.94 9.14
N THR A 74 1.64 3.28 8.78
CA THR A 74 2.41 2.51 7.81
C THR A 74 2.69 1.10 8.32
N GLN A 75 3.12 0.96 9.58
CA GLN A 75 3.37 -0.34 10.20
C GLN A 75 2.12 -1.23 10.18
N ASN A 76 0.94 -0.70 10.47
CA ASN A 76 -0.33 -1.42 10.39
C ASN A 76 -0.64 -1.91 8.96
N GLN A 77 -0.22 -1.15 7.95
CA GLN A 77 -0.39 -1.50 6.55
C GLN A 77 0.71 -2.41 6.01
N MET A 78 1.81 -2.60 6.76
CA MET A 78 2.87 -3.52 6.37
C MET A 78 2.35 -4.96 6.35
N GLY A 79 2.70 -5.68 5.30
CA GLY A 79 2.31 -7.07 5.10
C GLY A 79 3.23 -7.79 4.12
N PRO A 80 2.92 -9.07 3.81
CA PRO A 80 3.85 -9.93 3.10
C PRO A 80 3.87 -9.71 1.59
N TRP A 81 2.98 -8.84 1.08
CA TRP A 81 2.85 -8.57 -0.34
C TRP A 81 3.73 -7.40 -0.74
N SER A 82 4.45 -7.47 -1.86
CA SER A 82 5.25 -6.38 -2.40
C SER A 82 4.80 -6.07 -3.82
N ILE A 83 4.70 -4.78 -4.13
CA ILE A 83 4.41 -4.28 -5.48
C ILE A 83 5.72 -3.75 -6.03
N ARG A 84 6.13 -4.20 -7.21
CA ARG A 84 7.32 -3.66 -7.85
C ARG A 84 7.02 -2.25 -8.37
N ASP A 85 7.74 -1.28 -7.83
CA ASP A 85 7.74 0.10 -8.29
C ASP A 85 9.19 0.55 -8.45
N ASP A 86 9.62 0.77 -9.69
CA ASP A 86 10.99 1.15 -10.00
C ASP A 86 11.36 2.54 -9.42
N ARG A 87 10.36 3.38 -9.11
CA ARG A 87 10.57 4.67 -8.44
C ARG A 87 10.75 4.54 -6.93
N GLN A 88 10.25 3.45 -6.35
CA GLN A 88 10.27 3.20 -4.90
C GLN A 88 10.70 1.74 -4.62
N PRO A 89 11.93 1.35 -4.99
CA PRO A 89 12.38 -0.05 -4.93
C PRO A 89 12.44 -0.62 -3.50
N HIS A 90 12.51 0.25 -2.50
CA HIS A 90 12.62 -0.12 -1.09
C HIS A 90 11.33 0.12 -0.31
N ARG A 91 10.19 0.27 -1.00
CA ARG A 91 8.89 0.41 -0.33
C ARG A 91 8.59 -0.85 0.49
N PRO A 92 8.13 -0.72 1.75
CA PRO A 92 7.75 -1.88 2.53
C PRO A 92 6.58 -2.61 1.85
N GLY A 93 6.50 -3.91 2.09
CA GLY A 93 5.35 -4.69 1.67
C GLY A 93 4.04 -4.18 2.28
N CYS A 94 2.90 -4.54 1.69
CA CYS A 94 1.56 -4.19 2.12
C CYS A 94 0.72 -5.42 2.48
N THR A 95 -0.42 -5.20 3.14
CA THR A 95 -1.40 -6.25 3.41
C THR A 95 -2.18 -6.65 2.16
N TYR A 96 -2.79 -7.84 2.19
CA TYR A 96 -3.67 -8.31 1.11
C TYR A 96 -4.88 -7.38 0.92
N GLN A 97 -5.47 -6.85 2.00
CA GLN A 97 -6.58 -5.90 1.92
C GLN A 97 -6.20 -4.62 1.16
N MET A 98 -4.94 -4.18 1.29
CA MET A 98 -4.43 -3.06 0.49
C MET A 98 -4.34 -3.43 -0.99
N ILE A 99 -3.89 -4.64 -1.33
CA ILE A 99 -3.89 -5.12 -2.72
C ILE A 99 -5.31 -5.11 -3.29
N THR A 100 -6.30 -5.68 -2.58
CA THR A 100 -7.70 -5.66 -3.03
C THR A 100 -8.22 -4.24 -3.26
N ARG A 101 -7.91 -3.30 -2.36
CA ARG A 101 -8.29 -1.88 -2.53
C ARG A 101 -7.64 -1.27 -3.77
N LEU A 102 -6.34 -1.50 -3.98
CA LEU A 102 -5.60 -0.97 -5.13
C LEU A 102 -6.07 -1.57 -6.47
N VAL A 103 -6.45 -2.85 -6.48
CA VAL A 103 -7.10 -3.49 -7.64
C VAL A 103 -8.46 -2.86 -7.92
N GLY A 104 -9.30 -2.68 -6.88
CA GLY A 104 -10.60 -2.01 -7.03
C GLY A 104 -10.50 -0.55 -7.49
N GLN A 105 -9.40 0.12 -7.19
CA GLN A 105 -9.07 1.47 -7.67
C GLN A 105 -8.45 1.49 -9.08
N GLY A 106 -8.09 0.32 -9.64
CA GLY A 106 -7.41 0.21 -10.93
C GLY A 106 -5.94 0.63 -10.91
N VAL A 107 -5.32 0.77 -9.74
CA VAL A 107 -3.89 1.07 -9.60
C VAL A 107 -3.05 -0.16 -9.89
N ILE A 108 -3.51 -1.33 -9.44
CA ILE A 108 -2.93 -2.63 -9.80
C ILE A 108 -3.76 -3.21 -10.93
N GLY A 109 -3.11 -3.48 -12.07
CA GLY A 109 -3.70 -4.15 -13.23
C GLY A 109 -3.10 -5.53 -13.47
N ALA A 110 -3.55 -6.22 -14.52
CA ALA A 110 -3.08 -7.55 -14.92
C ALA A 110 -1.56 -7.63 -15.11
N GLU A 111 -0.95 -6.57 -15.67
CA GLU A 111 0.49 -6.49 -15.97
C GLU A 111 1.33 -5.97 -14.79
N SER A 112 0.73 -5.60 -13.67
CA SER A 112 1.49 -5.19 -12.49
C SER A 112 2.32 -6.35 -11.96
N ILE A 113 3.55 -6.08 -11.54
CA ILE A 113 4.46 -7.10 -11.01
C ILE A 113 4.34 -7.13 -9.48
N LEU A 114 3.98 -8.29 -8.94
CA LEU A 114 3.74 -8.52 -7.53
C LEU A 114 4.66 -9.62 -7.00
N ARG A 115 4.82 -9.65 -5.68
CA ARG A 115 5.46 -10.74 -4.94
C ARG A 115 4.69 -10.94 -3.64
N GLY A 116 4.52 -12.18 -3.19
CA GLY A 116 3.82 -12.46 -1.93
C GLY A 116 3.97 -13.91 -1.45
N PRO A 117 3.23 -14.29 -0.39
CA PRO A 117 3.24 -15.66 0.14
C PRO A 117 2.89 -16.71 -0.91
N SER A 118 1.89 -16.44 -1.75
CA SER A 118 1.42 -17.39 -2.78
C SER A 118 2.34 -17.50 -3.99
N THR A 119 3.31 -16.58 -4.15
CA THR A 119 4.28 -16.60 -5.25
C THR A 119 5.60 -17.27 -4.86
N ARG A 120 5.66 -17.89 -3.68
CA ARG A 120 6.90 -18.41 -3.07
C ARG A 120 8.01 -17.35 -3.03
N GLN A 121 7.62 -16.09 -2.80
CA GLN A 121 8.52 -14.92 -2.79
C GLN A 121 9.17 -14.56 -4.14
N PHE A 122 8.76 -15.17 -5.26
CA PHE A 122 9.19 -14.73 -6.59
C PHE A 122 8.34 -13.56 -7.09
N TRP A 123 8.92 -12.75 -7.99
CA TRP A 123 8.19 -11.72 -8.73
C TRP A 123 7.38 -12.36 -9.85
N THR A 124 6.08 -12.05 -9.90
CA THR A 124 5.12 -12.60 -10.87
C THR A 124 4.19 -11.51 -11.36
N LEU A 125 3.61 -11.67 -12.57
CA LEU A 125 2.54 -10.77 -13.02
C LEU A 125 1.29 -10.98 -12.17
N ALA A 126 0.52 -9.91 -11.95
CA ALA A 126 -0.65 -9.96 -11.08
C ALA A 126 -1.72 -10.94 -11.60
N ARG A 127 -1.88 -11.06 -12.93
CA ARG A 127 -2.77 -12.06 -13.58
C ARG A 127 -2.33 -13.51 -13.36
N ASP A 128 -1.06 -13.75 -13.04
CA ASP A 128 -0.51 -15.09 -12.81
C ASP A 128 -0.37 -15.41 -11.31
N THR A 129 -0.74 -14.47 -10.45
CA THR A 129 -0.49 -14.54 -9.01
C THR A 129 -1.66 -15.22 -8.28
N PRO A 130 -1.47 -16.40 -7.64
CA PRO A 130 -2.54 -17.08 -6.93
C PRO A 130 -3.07 -16.20 -5.79
N GLY A 131 -4.39 -16.14 -5.67
CA GLY A 131 -5.06 -15.27 -4.70
C GLY A 131 -5.21 -13.80 -5.13
N VAL A 132 -4.56 -13.33 -6.21
CA VAL A 132 -4.76 -11.95 -6.73
C VAL A 132 -5.40 -11.96 -8.11
N ALA A 133 -5.03 -12.89 -8.98
CA ALA A 133 -5.52 -12.96 -10.37
C ALA A 133 -7.05 -12.92 -10.50
N HIS A 134 -7.76 -13.61 -9.59
CA HIS A 134 -9.22 -13.66 -9.60
C HIS A 134 -9.87 -12.28 -9.36
N LEU A 135 -9.24 -11.41 -8.56
CA LEU A 135 -9.68 -10.03 -8.37
C LEU A 135 -9.61 -9.20 -9.66
N LEU A 136 -8.74 -9.60 -10.59
CA LEU A 136 -8.56 -9.01 -11.91
C LEU A 136 -9.41 -9.71 -12.98
N GLY A 137 -10.27 -10.65 -12.59
CA GLY A 137 -11.18 -11.36 -13.49
C GLY A 137 -10.57 -12.56 -14.21
N SER A 138 -9.39 -13.05 -13.81
CA SER A 138 -8.69 -14.15 -14.49
C SER A 138 -8.22 -15.26 -13.53
N CYS A 139 -8.20 -16.50 -14.00
CA CYS A 139 -7.65 -17.62 -13.24
C CYS A 139 -6.12 -17.65 -13.35
N HIS A 140 -5.42 -17.68 -12.21
CA HIS A 140 -3.95 -17.77 -12.17
C HIS A 140 -3.36 -19.02 -12.84
N SER A 141 -4.13 -20.10 -12.98
CA SER A 141 -3.66 -21.39 -13.52
C SER A 141 -3.96 -21.53 -15.02
N CYS A 142 -5.23 -21.41 -15.42
CA CYS A 142 -5.65 -21.62 -16.81
C CYS A 142 -6.01 -20.33 -17.57
N GLN A 143 -5.92 -19.16 -16.92
CA GLN A 143 -6.27 -17.85 -17.50
C GLN A 143 -7.73 -17.69 -17.96
N ALA A 144 -8.61 -18.63 -17.62
CA ALA A 144 -10.05 -18.48 -17.87
C ALA A 144 -10.64 -17.30 -17.09
N GLU A 145 -11.66 -16.66 -17.65
CA GLU A 145 -12.37 -15.56 -17.00
C GLU A 145 -13.11 -16.06 -15.75
N VAL A 146 -12.96 -15.35 -14.64
CA VAL A 146 -13.57 -15.71 -13.35
C VAL A 146 -14.17 -14.49 -12.68
N LYS A 147 -15.23 -14.70 -11.88
CA LYS A 147 -15.78 -13.63 -11.05
C LYS A 147 -14.82 -13.33 -9.89
N PRO A 148 -14.68 -12.06 -9.47
CA PRO A 148 -13.77 -11.67 -8.37
C PRO A 148 -14.17 -12.25 -7.01
N ASP A 149 -15.44 -12.64 -6.83
CA ASP A 149 -15.94 -13.25 -5.59
C ASP A 149 -15.96 -14.79 -5.64
N ALA A 150 -15.41 -15.40 -6.71
CA ALA A 150 -15.35 -16.86 -6.80
C ALA A 150 -14.36 -17.43 -5.77
N PHE A 151 -14.66 -18.61 -5.22
CA PHE A 151 -13.75 -19.33 -4.32
C PHE A 151 -12.75 -20.23 -5.06
N ALA A 152 -13.10 -20.68 -6.27
CA ALA A 152 -12.27 -21.50 -7.13
C ALA A 152 -12.60 -21.24 -8.61
N CYS A 153 -11.69 -21.61 -9.49
CA CYS A 153 -11.90 -21.50 -10.94
C CYS A 153 -12.96 -22.52 -11.41
N PRO A 154 -13.98 -22.11 -12.19
CA PRO A 154 -14.97 -23.04 -12.74
C PRO A 154 -14.40 -23.97 -13.82
N SER A 155 -13.29 -23.60 -14.48
CA SER A 155 -12.71 -24.37 -15.58
C SER A 155 -11.66 -25.40 -15.15
N CYS A 156 -10.77 -25.03 -14.23
CA CYS A 156 -9.67 -25.92 -13.78
C CYS A 156 -9.70 -26.25 -12.29
N HIS A 157 -10.70 -25.75 -11.55
CA HIS A 157 -10.87 -25.97 -10.10
C HIS A 157 -9.71 -25.49 -9.20
N ALA A 158 -8.82 -24.64 -9.72
CA ALA A 158 -7.78 -24.01 -8.91
C ALA A 158 -8.41 -23.15 -7.80
N SER A 159 -7.94 -23.32 -6.55
CA SER A 159 -8.42 -22.57 -5.39
C SER A 159 -7.94 -21.12 -5.40
N PHE A 160 -8.78 -20.20 -4.91
CA PHE A 160 -8.44 -18.79 -4.70
C PHE A 160 -8.25 -18.43 -3.22
N THR A 161 -8.05 -19.43 -2.34
CA THR A 161 -7.72 -19.18 -0.92
C THR A 161 -6.47 -18.30 -0.80
N VAL A 162 -6.55 -17.28 0.05
CA VAL A 162 -5.47 -16.31 0.23
C VAL A 162 -4.94 -16.39 1.66
N GLU A 163 -3.62 -16.47 1.78
CA GLU A 163 -2.93 -16.33 3.05
C GLU A 163 -2.99 -14.86 3.50
N ARG A 164 -3.71 -14.62 4.60
CA ARG A 164 -3.88 -13.28 5.18
C ARG A 164 -2.97 -13.03 6.37
N ASP A 165 -2.23 -14.04 6.83
CA ASP A 165 -1.49 -13.90 8.06
C ASP A 165 -0.35 -12.88 7.97
N ARG A 166 -0.41 -11.92 8.90
CA ARG A 166 0.60 -10.87 9.10
C ARG A 166 1.59 -11.27 10.20
N GLN A 167 1.22 -12.22 11.07
CA GLN A 167 1.94 -12.52 12.30
C GLN A 167 3.30 -13.18 12.04
N HIS A 168 3.45 -13.91 10.93
CA HIS A 168 4.73 -14.53 10.54
C HIS A 168 5.85 -13.56 10.09
N LEU A 169 5.59 -12.24 10.00
CA LEU A 169 6.59 -11.25 9.56
C LEU A 169 7.36 -10.57 10.70
N GLY A 170 7.12 -10.96 11.96
CA GLY A 170 7.69 -10.27 13.12
C GLY A 170 7.14 -8.85 13.32
N LEU A 171 6.05 -8.51 12.65
CA LEU A 171 5.34 -7.25 12.84
C LEU A 171 4.49 -7.34 14.11
N GLY A 172 4.55 -6.29 14.95
CA GLY A 172 3.68 -6.19 16.12
C GLY A 172 2.18 -6.17 15.74
N PRO A 173 1.28 -6.45 16.72
CA PRO A 173 -0.16 -6.40 16.49
C PRO A 173 -0.58 -5.04 15.94
N SER A 174 -1.56 -5.02 15.04
CA SER A 174 -2.10 -3.77 14.49
C SER A 174 -2.75 -2.97 15.60
N ARG A 175 -2.25 -1.76 15.86
CA ARG A 175 -2.82 -0.87 16.87
C ARG A 175 -3.78 0.11 16.20
N PRO A 176 -4.99 0.32 16.72
CA PRO A 176 -5.89 1.31 16.16
C PRO A 176 -5.23 2.70 16.22
N LEU A 177 -5.43 3.49 15.16
CA LEU A 177 -4.95 4.88 15.14
C LEU A 177 -5.92 5.75 15.96
N PRO A 178 -5.44 6.82 16.62
CA PRO A 178 -6.32 7.77 17.30
C PRO A 178 -7.39 8.31 16.33
N GLY A 179 -8.65 8.28 16.75
CA GLY A 179 -9.77 8.75 15.94
C GLY A 179 -10.39 7.71 14.99
N GLN A 180 -9.88 6.47 14.89
CA GLN A 180 -10.50 5.41 14.08
C GLN A 180 -11.53 4.55 14.83
N GLY A 181 -12.21 5.13 15.83
CA GLY A 181 -13.24 4.46 16.64
C GLY A 181 -12.69 3.70 17.86
N LEU A 182 -13.56 3.50 18.86
CA LEU A 182 -13.25 2.75 20.07
C LEU A 182 -12.84 1.30 19.71
N PRO A 183 -11.84 0.71 20.40
CA PRO A 183 -11.42 -0.67 20.18
C PRO A 183 -12.58 -1.68 20.22
N GLU A 184 -13.64 -1.44 20.99
CA GLU A 184 -14.83 -2.31 20.98
C GLU A 184 -15.59 -2.26 19.65
N VAL A 185 -15.72 -1.09 19.03
CA VAL A 185 -16.39 -0.93 17.73
C VAL A 185 -15.58 -1.62 16.65
N LEU A 186 -14.24 -1.50 16.71
CA LEU A 186 -13.35 -2.22 15.81
C LEU A 186 -13.35 -3.73 16.06
N ALA A 187 -13.46 -4.19 17.31
CA ALA A 187 -13.58 -5.61 17.64
C ALA A 187 -14.90 -6.22 17.15
N LEU A 188 -15.99 -5.43 17.17
CA LEU A 188 -17.28 -5.82 16.58
C LEU A 188 -17.23 -5.91 15.05
N HIS A 189 -16.36 -5.15 14.39
CA HIS A 189 -16.19 -5.18 12.92
C HIS A 189 -15.03 -6.08 12.43
N ALA A 190 -14.08 -6.42 13.30
CA ALA A 190 -13.05 -7.41 13.05
C ALA A 190 -13.65 -8.80 13.26
N GLU A 191 -14.50 -9.23 12.32
CA GLU A 191 -14.96 -10.61 12.28
C GLU A 191 -13.75 -11.56 12.37
N PRO A 192 -13.77 -12.55 13.29
CA PRO A 192 -12.61 -13.39 13.54
C PRO A 192 -12.30 -14.21 12.27
N ALA A 193 -11.12 -13.96 11.69
CA ALA A 193 -10.58 -14.71 10.55
C ALA A 193 -10.41 -16.22 10.84
N SER A 194 -10.66 -16.67 12.06
CA SER A 194 -10.54 -18.05 12.52
C SER A 194 -11.76 -18.93 12.27
N ASN A 195 -12.92 -18.41 11.82
CA ASN A 195 -14.15 -19.23 11.77
C ASN A 195 -14.58 -19.75 10.39
N MET A 196 -13.75 -19.60 9.34
CA MET A 196 -14.11 -20.06 7.98
C MET A 196 -13.36 -21.33 7.50
N ASN A 197 -12.66 -22.07 8.37
CA ASN A 197 -11.91 -23.26 7.94
C ASN A 197 -11.98 -24.48 8.90
N GLN A 198 -13.12 -24.73 9.56
CA GLN A 198 -13.32 -25.95 10.37
C GLN A 198 -14.54 -26.79 9.97
N ASN A 199 -14.97 -26.77 8.70
CA ASN A 199 -16.01 -27.70 8.24
C ASN A 199 -15.49 -28.66 7.16
N ALA A 200 -14.66 -29.60 7.60
CA ALA A 200 -14.37 -30.85 6.89
C ALA A 200 -14.08 -31.94 7.95
N GLY A 201 -15.14 -32.49 8.53
CA GLY A 201 -15.06 -33.51 9.56
C GLY A 201 -16.44 -34.03 9.97
N VAL A 202 -17.08 -34.75 9.06
CA VAL A 202 -18.32 -35.50 9.27
C VAL A 202 -18.14 -36.48 10.44
N VAL A 203 -18.89 -36.30 11.53
CA VAL A 203 -19.43 -37.40 12.36
C VAL A 203 -20.81 -36.99 12.86
N SER A 204 -21.82 -37.74 12.40
CA SER A 204 -23.20 -37.68 12.86
C SER A 204 -23.33 -38.17 14.30
N THR A 205 -24.07 -37.44 15.14
CA THR A 205 -24.83 -38.02 16.26
C THR A 205 -26.18 -37.30 16.42
N PRO A 206 -27.29 -38.03 16.66
CA PRO A 206 -28.62 -37.47 16.74
C PRO A 206 -29.03 -37.05 18.17
N ILE A 207 -29.94 -36.07 18.21
CA ILE A 207 -31.09 -35.90 19.13
C ILE A 207 -30.81 -35.93 20.64
N GLY A 208 -31.00 -34.77 21.27
CA GLY A 208 -31.28 -34.65 22.70
C GLY A 208 -32.08 -33.36 22.95
N ALA A 209 -33.36 -33.53 23.27
CA ALA A 209 -34.27 -32.47 23.70
C ALA A 209 -33.98 -32.05 25.15
N GLY A 210 -34.05 -30.74 25.42
CA GLY A 210 -34.09 -30.10 26.74
C GLY A 210 -34.14 -28.60 26.50
N ALA A 211 -35.28 -27.91 26.60
CA ALA A 211 -36.02 -27.56 27.81
C ALA A 211 -35.18 -26.72 28.80
N ASP A 212 -35.72 -25.52 29.04
CA ASP A 212 -35.48 -24.60 30.15
C ASP A 212 -34.31 -23.61 30.06
N GLY A 213 -34.65 -22.32 30.20
CA GLY A 213 -33.82 -21.41 30.97
C GLY A 213 -33.61 -20.00 30.44
N LEU A 214 -34.40 -19.08 31.02
CA LEU A 214 -34.03 -17.70 31.39
C LEU A 214 -33.96 -16.64 30.28
N GLY A 215 -35.11 -15.97 30.16
CA GLY A 215 -35.21 -14.63 29.57
C GLY A 215 -34.39 -13.60 30.35
N SER A 216 -33.55 -12.88 29.62
CA SER A 216 -32.88 -11.67 30.09
C SER A 216 -33.57 -10.47 29.44
N THR A 217 -34.37 -9.76 30.23
CA THR A 217 -34.99 -8.49 29.86
C THR A 217 -33.92 -7.40 29.88
N ILE A 218 -33.33 -7.10 28.72
CA ILE A 218 -32.48 -5.92 28.55
C ILE A 218 -33.38 -4.70 28.36
N GLY A 219 -33.35 -3.82 29.38
CA GLY A 219 -34.09 -2.57 29.42
C GLY A 219 -33.64 -1.60 28.33
N ALA A 220 -34.61 -1.10 27.59
CA ALA A 220 -34.47 0.02 26.68
C ALA A 220 -34.17 1.30 27.47
N LYS A 221 -32.91 1.75 27.46
CA LYS A 221 -32.58 3.15 27.71
C LYS A 221 -32.54 3.87 26.36
N SER A 222 -33.68 4.49 26.04
CA SER A 222 -33.81 5.52 25.02
C SER A 222 -33.08 6.79 25.45
N GLY A 223 -32.30 7.39 24.56
CA GLY A 223 -31.97 8.80 24.62
C GLY A 223 -30.48 9.11 24.62
N GLU A 224 -29.87 9.07 23.44
CA GLU A 224 -29.08 10.18 22.85
C GLU A 224 -28.50 9.65 21.54
N GLN A 225 -29.03 10.17 20.41
CA GLN A 225 -28.54 9.80 19.09
C GLN A 225 -27.15 10.42 18.86
N PRO A 226 -26.16 9.64 18.38
CA PRO A 226 -24.81 10.13 18.17
C PRO A 226 -24.74 11.01 16.92
N THR A 227 -24.45 12.30 17.13
CA THR A 227 -24.24 13.30 16.08
C THR A 227 -23.01 13.02 15.21
N GLU A 228 -22.07 12.17 15.66
CA GLU A 228 -20.87 11.81 14.90
C GLU A 228 -21.15 10.95 13.66
N LEU A 229 -22.19 10.11 13.68
CA LEU A 229 -22.50 9.21 12.56
C LEU A 229 -23.03 9.96 11.32
N LEU A 230 -23.53 11.18 11.50
CA LEU A 230 -23.93 12.07 10.40
C LEU A 230 -22.73 12.74 9.72
N ALA A 231 -21.66 13.03 10.47
CA ALA A 231 -20.44 13.65 9.93
C ALA A 231 -19.70 12.70 8.97
N ASP A 232 -19.62 11.42 9.32
CA ASP A 232 -19.00 10.39 8.46
C ASP A 232 -19.77 10.21 7.14
N ARG A 233 -21.10 10.26 7.19
CA ARG A 233 -21.93 10.14 5.99
C ARG A 233 -21.72 11.31 5.04
N GLN A 234 -21.52 12.52 5.57
CA GLN A 234 -21.21 13.70 4.76
C GLN A 234 -19.82 13.59 4.10
N GLN A 235 -18.80 13.12 4.81
CA GLN A 235 -17.47 12.93 4.23
C GLN A 235 -17.46 11.89 3.10
N VAL A 236 -18.20 10.79 3.25
CA VAL A 236 -18.34 9.77 2.19
C VAL A 236 -19.05 10.34 0.96
N GLU A 237 -20.08 11.16 1.15
CA GLU A 237 -20.77 11.83 0.03
C GLU A 237 -19.87 12.85 -0.69
N GLU A 238 -19.06 13.62 0.03
CA GLU A 238 -18.10 14.56 -0.57
C GLU A 238 -17.01 13.85 -1.36
N ALA A 239 -16.45 12.76 -0.80
CA ALA A 239 -15.48 11.93 -1.51
C ALA A 239 -16.06 11.34 -2.80
N ALA A 240 -17.32 10.86 -2.77
CA ALA A 240 -18.01 10.36 -3.95
C ALA A 240 -18.25 11.45 -5.00
N ARG A 241 -18.51 12.70 -4.59
CA ARG A 241 -18.65 13.84 -5.51
C ARG A 241 -17.31 14.20 -6.18
N LEU A 242 -16.21 14.20 -5.43
CA LEU A 242 -14.88 14.44 -5.96
C LEU A 242 -14.46 13.35 -6.95
N ALA A 243 -14.70 12.07 -6.62
CA ALA A 243 -14.42 10.96 -7.53
C ALA A 243 -15.19 11.07 -8.86
N LYS A 244 -16.47 11.46 -8.81
CA LYS A 244 -17.28 11.70 -10.02
C LYS A 244 -16.74 12.86 -10.87
N ARG A 245 -16.25 13.94 -10.24
CA ARG A 245 -15.62 15.08 -10.97
C ARG A 245 -14.33 14.65 -11.64
N TRP A 246 -13.50 13.87 -10.93
CA TRP A 246 -12.24 13.37 -11.46
C TRP A 246 -12.45 12.42 -12.65
N LYS A 247 -13.42 11.51 -12.56
CA LYS A 247 -13.77 10.61 -13.67
C LYS A 247 -14.20 11.37 -14.93
N LYS A 248 -15.05 12.41 -14.78
CA LYS A 248 -15.48 13.26 -15.91
C LYS A 248 -14.31 14.04 -16.53
N ALA A 249 -13.41 14.57 -15.70
CA ALA A 249 -12.23 15.28 -16.18
C ALA A 249 -11.34 14.34 -17.01
N TRP A 250 -11.08 13.14 -16.50
CA TRP A 250 -10.28 12.12 -17.18
C TRP A 250 -10.90 11.67 -18.52
N GLU A 251 -12.22 11.45 -18.57
CA GLU A 251 -12.91 11.12 -19.82
C GLU A 251 -12.80 12.26 -20.86
N SER A 252 -12.80 13.52 -20.42
CA SER A 252 -12.64 14.68 -21.30
C SER A 252 -11.22 14.79 -21.86
N GLU A 253 -10.19 14.52 -21.05
CA GLU A 253 -8.80 14.50 -21.48
C GLU A 253 -8.52 13.35 -22.46
N ARG A 254 -9.10 12.16 -22.20
CA ARG A 254 -8.99 11.02 -23.11
C ARG A 254 -9.60 11.33 -24.48
N LYS A 255 -10.76 12.00 -24.52
CA LYS A 255 -11.37 12.46 -25.79
C LYS A 255 -10.47 13.46 -26.52
N ARG A 256 -9.87 14.42 -25.81
CA ARG A 256 -8.92 15.38 -26.41
C ARG A 256 -7.69 14.68 -26.97
N ALA A 257 -7.10 13.74 -26.22
CA ALA A 257 -5.96 12.96 -26.69
C ALA A 257 -6.31 12.15 -27.94
N TRP A 258 -7.50 11.53 -27.98
CA TRP A 258 -7.95 10.77 -29.15
C TRP A 258 -8.14 11.67 -30.39
N VAL A 259 -8.69 12.88 -30.22
CA VAL A 259 -8.80 13.85 -31.31
C VAL A 259 -7.43 14.26 -31.85
N VAL A 260 -6.44 14.49 -30.98
CA VAL A 260 -5.07 14.82 -31.41
C VAL A 260 -4.41 13.67 -32.17
N ILE A 261 -4.59 12.43 -31.72
CA ILE A 261 -4.06 11.23 -32.41
C ILE A 261 -4.70 11.06 -33.80
N VAL A 262 -6.02 11.23 -33.91
CA VAL A 262 -6.71 11.14 -35.21
C VAL A 262 -6.26 12.27 -36.13
N ALA A 263 -6.15 13.50 -35.63
CA ALA A 263 -5.69 14.63 -36.42
C ALA A 263 -4.24 14.43 -36.93
N SER A 264 -3.33 13.93 -36.10
CA SER A 264 -1.95 13.64 -36.52
C SER A 264 -1.88 12.51 -37.55
N LEU A 265 -2.70 11.46 -37.40
CA LEU A 265 -2.86 10.40 -38.40
C LEU A 265 -3.37 10.95 -39.74
N CYS A 266 -4.37 11.84 -39.74
CA CYS A 266 -4.87 12.46 -40.97
C CYS A 266 -3.82 13.34 -41.65
N VAL A 267 -3.00 14.09 -40.90
CA VAL A 267 -1.92 14.89 -41.48
C VAL A 267 -0.85 13.97 -42.10
N ALA A 268 -0.48 12.88 -41.41
CA ALA A 268 0.48 11.91 -41.91
C ALA A 268 0.01 11.22 -43.19
N THR A 269 -1.28 10.85 -43.28
CA THR A 269 -1.83 10.23 -44.50
C THR A 269 -1.86 11.20 -45.68
N VAL A 270 -2.24 12.46 -45.46
CA VAL A 270 -2.19 13.50 -46.51
C VAL A 270 -0.76 13.72 -47.00
N ALA A 271 0.22 13.78 -46.10
CA ALA A 271 1.63 13.92 -46.47
C ALA A 271 2.14 12.73 -47.30
N LEU A 272 1.72 11.50 -46.96
CA LEU A 272 2.09 10.28 -47.69
C LEU A 272 1.46 10.28 -49.10
N VAL A 273 0.18 10.65 -49.23
CA VAL A 273 -0.48 10.79 -50.53
C VAL A 273 0.20 11.84 -51.39
N TYR A 274 0.56 12.99 -50.81
CA TYR A 274 1.27 14.06 -51.51
C TYR A 274 2.64 13.60 -52.02
N ALA A 275 3.39 12.85 -51.20
CA ALA A 275 4.68 12.28 -51.60
C ALA A 275 4.55 11.29 -52.77
N VAL A 276 3.53 10.44 -52.76
CA VAL A 276 3.25 9.51 -53.86
C VAL A 276 2.88 10.25 -55.15
N MET A 277 2.06 11.30 -55.06
CA MET A 277 1.66 12.11 -56.22
C MET A 277 2.85 12.84 -56.86
N ILE A 278 3.79 13.36 -56.06
CA ILE A 278 5.02 13.97 -56.58
C ILE A 278 5.96 12.90 -57.17
N GLY A 279 6.12 11.77 -56.49
CA GLY A 279 7.00 10.69 -56.96
C GLY A 279 6.56 10.07 -58.28
N ALA A 280 5.25 9.96 -58.52
CA ALA A 280 4.70 9.44 -59.78
C ALA A 280 4.94 10.36 -60.98
N GLY A 281 5.18 11.66 -60.77
CA GLY A 281 5.47 12.62 -61.84
C GLY A 281 6.93 12.65 -62.31
N ALA A 282 7.84 11.95 -61.62
CA ALA A 282 9.28 12.03 -61.87
C ALA A 282 9.84 10.88 -62.74
N SER A 283 9.01 9.95 -63.22
CA SER A 283 9.50 8.74 -63.92
C SER A 283 9.56 8.83 -65.46
N GLU A 284 9.44 10.01 -66.07
CA GLU A 284 9.31 10.12 -67.54
C GLU A 284 10.35 11.03 -68.23
N THR A 285 11.53 11.20 -67.64
CA THR A 285 12.66 11.88 -68.32
C THR A 285 14.01 11.28 -67.89
N ASP A 286 14.36 10.08 -68.34
CA ASP A 286 15.76 9.69 -68.52
C ASP A 286 15.87 8.42 -69.36
N SER A 287 15.80 8.60 -70.68
CA SER A 287 16.19 7.59 -71.66
C SER A 287 16.99 8.22 -72.81
N VAL A 288 17.90 9.15 -72.52
CA VAL A 288 18.89 9.64 -73.49
C VAL A 288 20.23 9.97 -72.80
N VAL A 289 21.01 8.94 -72.46
CA VAL A 289 22.47 9.05 -72.29
C VAL A 289 23.05 7.78 -72.92
N ASP A 290 23.23 7.81 -74.24
CA ASP A 290 24.50 8.10 -74.91
C ASP A 290 25.52 6.97 -74.71
N SER A 291 25.60 6.13 -75.74
CA SER A 291 26.50 5.00 -75.88
C SER A 291 27.92 5.50 -76.20
N GLY A 292 28.58 6.12 -75.22
CA GLY A 292 29.96 6.58 -75.30
C GLY A 292 30.97 5.43 -75.15
N GLN A 293 31.15 4.68 -76.24
CA GLN A 293 32.41 4.12 -76.76
C GLN A 293 33.63 4.06 -75.80
N ILE A 294 33.98 2.85 -75.35
CA ILE A 294 35.27 2.55 -74.70
C ILE A 294 36.31 2.27 -75.80
N PRO A 295 37.38 3.09 -75.95
CA PRO A 295 38.53 2.70 -76.76
C PRO A 295 39.43 1.73 -75.98
N ALA A 296 39.96 0.78 -76.74
CA ALA A 296 40.88 -0.27 -76.34
C ALA A 296 42.31 0.24 -76.15
N GLU A 297 43.10 -0.62 -75.48
CA GLU A 297 44.57 -0.73 -75.51
C GLU A 297 45.41 0.43 -74.96
N VAL A 298 46.40 0.11 -74.13
CA VAL A 298 47.79 -0.11 -74.56
C VAL A 298 48.62 -0.60 -73.36
N ASP A 299 49.39 -1.66 -73.61
CA ASP A 299 50.44 -2.26 -72.78
C ASP A 299 51.53 -1.26 -72.34
N GLU A 300 52.03 -1.42 -71.11
CA GLU A 300 53.47 -1.64 -70.78
C GLU A 300 53.66 -2.00 -69.30
#